data_AF-A0A926CTB8-F1
#
_entry.id   AF-A0A926CTB8-F1
#
_cell.length_a   1.000
_cell.length_b   1.000
_cell.length_c   1.000
_cell.angle_alpha   90.00
_cell.angle_beta   90.00
_cell.angle_gamma   90.00
#
_symmetry.space_group_name_H-M   'P 1'
#
loop_
_entity.id
_entity.type
_entity.pdbx_description
1 polymer ?
#
loop_
_entity_poly.entity_id
_entity_poly.type
_entity_poly.pdbx_seq_one_letter_code
_entity_poly.pdbx_strand_id
1 'polypeptide(L)'
;MLTTVEKMLFFMLALLAIGATYSGFMEMWLVINRGQGKLYLDKLPLRLLRAIQVYVTQTTTLKTRRVSSLFHLGVVWGFTFYFLVNALDVLIGFIPGFGESLHNLGIIYDVYRLMADVLSIVVLVGVVYFILRRFVLPNKKDLTFHENVLLHPAVKNGAITRDSLIVASFILLHVGSRFLGESTLVAQEGTADLFMPFASLVAPIFSGNSPDGLELLHHAFWWIALGGILLFSPYFAQSKHAHLFMAPLNFLTKPHRTSLGEMDALDFEDEKVEQFGVKLMSDLPKTHIFDAMACIQCNRCQDVCPAYTTGKELSPSALEINKRYLIKDHQAEYAAGMQ
;
A
#
# COMPACT_ATOMS: atom_id res chain seq x y z
N MET A 1 17.87 14.60 18.10
CA MET A 1 16.88 15.54 17.51
C MET A 1 17.48 16.07 16.22
N LEU A 2 16.69 16.31 15.17
CA LEU A 2 17.26 16.81 13.91
C LEU A 2 17.92 18.18 14.06
N THR A 3 19.03 18.36 13.36
CA THR A 3 19.69 19.65 13.18
C THR A 3 18.83 20.60 12.33
N THR A 4 19.10 21.91 12.42
CA THR A 4 18.39 22.91 11.61
C THR A 4 18.52 22.64 10.11
N VAL A 5 19.69 22.22 9.65
CA VAL A 5 19.93 21.88 8.23
C VAL A 5 19.07 20.70 7.81
N GLU A 6 19.01 19.66 8.63
CA GLU A 6 18.16 18.49 8.34
C GLU A 6 16.67 18.87 8.27
N LYS A 7 16.18 19.69 9.19
CA LYS A 7 14.79 20.18 9.17
C LYS A 7 14.48 20.95 7.89
N MET A 8 15.38 21.83 7.44
CA MET A 8 15.22 22.58 6.20
C MET A 8 15.20 21.67 4.96
N LEU A 9 16.16 20.74 4.86
CA LEU A 9 16.23 19.76 3.78
C LEU A 9 14.97 18.91 3.72
N PHE A 10 14.49 18.43 4.88
CA PHE A 10 13.31 17.59 4.96
C PHE A 10 12.06 18.35 4.54
N PHE A 11 11.92 19.61 4.99
CA PHE A 11 10.81 20.47 4.60
C PHE A 11 10.78 20.74 3.09
N MET A 12 11.93 21.05 2.47
CA MET A 12 12.02 21.23 1.03
C MET A 12 11.65 19.96 0.26
N LEU A 13 12.18 18.82 0.70
CA LEU A 13 11.84 17.52 0.12
C LEU A 13 10.34 17.22 0.27
N ALA A 14 9.75 17.52 1.43
CA ALA A 14 8.34 17.30 1.68
C ALA A 14 7.45 18.13 0.76
N LEU A 15 7.77 19.41 0.53
CA LEU A 15 7.02 20.27 -0.40
C LEU A 15 7.02 19.70 -1.82
N LEU A 16 8.19 19.29 -2.32
CA LEU A 16 8.34 18.68 -3.65
C LEU A 16 7.58 17.35 -3.75
N ALA A 17 7.76 16.49 -2.75
CA ALA A 17 7.12 15.17 -2.68
C ALA A 17 5.59 15.30 -2.64
N ILE A 18 5.04 16.20 -1.81
CA ILE A 18 3.60 16.44 -1.70
C ILE A 18 3.04 16.93 -3.04
N GLY A 19 3.70 17.89 -3.70
CA GLY A 19 3.25 18.39 -5.01
C GLY A 19 3.21 17.30 -6.07
N ALA A 20 4.28 16.51 -6.19
CA ALA A 20 4.36 15.40 -7.14
C ALA A 20 3.35 14.27 -6.83
N THR A 21 3.18 13.95 -5.55
CA THR A 21 2.21 12.93 -5.09
C THR A 21 0.79 13.37 -5.39
N TYR A 22 0.46 14.63 -5.09
CA TYR A 22 -0.84 15.21 -5.38
C TYR A 22 -1.14 15.17 -6.88
N SER A 23 -0.18 15.56 -7.73
CA SER A 23 -0.31 15.49 -9.18
C SER A 23 -0.64 14.06 -9.65
N GLY A 24 0.10 13.06 -9.18
CA GLY A 24 -0.14 11.66 -9.56
C GLY A 24 -1.51 11.14 -9.14
N PHE A 25 -1.97 11.43 -7.91
CA PHE A 25 -3.30 11.02 -7.46
C PHE A 25 -4.42 11.83 -8.15
N MET A 26 -4.18 13.09 -8.50
CA MET A 26 -5.12 13.90 -9.25
C MET A 26 -5.32 13.34 -10.66
N GLU A 27 -4.24 13.00 -11.37
CA GLU A 27 -4.33 12.33 -12.66
C GLU A 27 -5.12 11.01 -12.56
N MET A 28 -4.82 10.17 -11.56
CA MET A 28 -5.58 8.94 -11.31
C MET A 28 -7.08 9.23 -11.11
N TRP A 29 -7.42 10.27 -10.33
CA TRP A 29 -8.80 10.69 -10.12
C TRP A 29 -9.48 11.17 -11.41
N LEU A 30 -8.77 11.91 -12.26
CA LEU A 30 -9.27 12.34 -13.56
C LEU A 30 -9.54 11.13 -14.46
N VAL A 31 -8.62 10.16 -14.51
CA VAL A 31 -8.81 8.91 -15.28
C VAL A 31 -10.04 8.14 -14.80
N ILE A 32 -10.22 7.96 -13.49
CA ILE A 32 -11.41 7.31 -12.93
C ILE A 32 -12.69 8.04 -13.37
N ASN A 33 -12.66 9.37 -13.45
CA ASN A 33 -13.80 10.17 -13.87
C ASN A 33 -14.08 10.17 -15.36
N ARG A 34 -13.22 9.58 -16.19
CA ARG A 34 -13.52 9.34 -17.62
C ARG A 34 -14.49 8.19 -17.84
N GLY A 35 -14.65 7.30 -16.86
CA GLY A 35 -15.61 6.21 -16.94
C GLY A 35 -17.06 6.69 -16.88
N GLN A 36 -17.97 5.86 -17.38
CA GLN A 36 -19.41 6.11 -17.38
C GLN A 36 -20.03 6.03 -15.97
N GLY A 37 -21.17 6.71 -15.79
CA GLY A 37 -21.94 6.66 -14.56
C GLY A 37 -21.30 7.42 -13.39
N LYS A 38 -21.61 6.97 -12.16
CA LYS A 38 -21.19 7.63 -10.91
C LYS A 38 -20.64 6.64 -9.90
N LEU A 39 -19.80 7.14 -9.00
CA LEU A 39 -19.44 6.43 -7.78
C LEU A 39 -20.61 6.51 -6.78
N TYR A 40 -20.85 5.42 -6.04
CA TYR A 40 -22.01 5.32 -5.16
C TYR A 40 -21.64 5.78 -3.76
N LEU A 41 -22.02 7.03 -3.43
CA LEU A 41 -21.76 7.68 -2.15
C LEU A 41 -23.03 7.90 -1.31
N ASP A 42 -24.15 7.27 -1.71
CA ASP A 42 -25.40 7.28 -0.94
C ASP A 42 -25.22 6.57 0.41
N LYS A 43 -25.88 7.04 1.48
CA LYS A 43 -25.78 6.43 2.83
C LYS A 43 -24.33 6.32 3.32
N LEU A 44 -23.55 7.38 3.10
CA LEU A 44 -22.10 7.43 3.36
C LEU A 44 -21.69 6.89 4.75
N PRO A 45 -22.37 7.23 5.87
CA PRO A 45 -21.98 6.70 7.19
C PRO A 45 -22.03 5.17 7.26
N LEU A 46 -23.07 4.54 6.70
CA LEU A 46 -23.21 3.08 6.71
C LEU A 46 -22.14 2.40 5.84
N ARG A 47 -21.85 2.99 4.68
CA ARG A 47 -20.80 2.49 3.78
C ARG A 47 -19.42 2.62 4.41
N LEU A 48 -19.16 3.74 5.08
CA LEU A 48 -17.90 3.98 5.80
C LEU A 48 -17.71 2.96 6.93
N LEU A 49 -18.74 2.72 7.75
CA LEU A 49 -18.69 1.70 8.80
C LEU A 49 -18.40 0.31 8.21
N ARG A 50 -19.04 -0.05 7.10
CA ARG A 50 -18.76 -1.33 6.41
C ARG A 50 -17.34 -1.37 5.85
N ALA A 51 -16.85 -0.30 5.25
CA ALA A 51 -15.49 -0.22 4.72
C ALA A 51 -14.46 -0.37 5.84
N ILE A 52 -14.65 0.32 6.97
CA ILE A 52 -13.81 0.18 8.18
C ILE A 52 -13.88 -1.24 8.72
N GLN A 53 -15.06 -1.84 8.82
CA GLN A 53 -15.21 -3.21 9.29
C GLN A 53 -14.43 -4.18 8.39
N VAL A 54 -14.55 -4.08 7.07
CA VAL A 54 -13.80 -4.94 6.13
C VAL A 54 -12.29 -4.66 6.21
N TYR A 55 -11.89 -3.39 6.35
CA TYR A 55 -10.50 -2.98 6.46
C TYR A 55 -9.83 -3.53 7.72
N VAL A 56 -10.45 -3.38 8.89
CA VAL A 56 -9.90 -3.84 10.17
C VAL A 56 -9.93 -5.36 10.27
N THR A 57 -11.05 -5.99 9.88
CA THR A 57 -11.23 -7.45 10.06
C THR A 57 -10.58 -8.29 8.96
N GLN A 58 -10.28 -7.70 7.80
CA GLN A 58 -9.75 -8.39 6.62
C GLN A 58 -10.57 -9.64 6.22
N THR A 59 -11.87 -9.67 6.56
CA THR A 59 -12.76 -10.83 6.37
C THR A 59 -12.85 -11.29 4.92
N THR A 60 -12.64 -10.41 3.95
CA THR A 60 -12.65 -10.75 2.52
C THR A 60 -11.38 -11.48 2.08
N THR A 61 -10.21 -11.13 2.62
CA THR A 61 -8.92 -11.74 2.26
C THR A 61 -8.68 -13.05 3.01
N LEU A 62 -9.20 -13.19 4.24
CA LEU A 62 -9.07 -14.41 5.06
C LEU A 62 -9.81 -15.64 4.52
N LYS A 63 -10.69 -15.47 3.53
CA LYS A 63 -11.48 -16.58 2.94
C LYS A 63 -10.64 -17.59 2.16
N THR A 64 -9.54 -17.17 1.56
CA THR A 64 -8.65 -18.04 0.76
C THR A 64 -7.21 -17.89 1.24
N ARG A 65 -6.30 -18.81 0.86
CA ARG A 65 -4.85 -18.72 1.12
C ARG A 65 -4.49 -18.24 2.55
N ARG A 66 -5.02 -18.92 3.58
CA ARG A 66 -5.03 -18.47 4.99
C ARG A 66 -3.68 -17.92 5.49
N VAL A 67 -2.58 -18.66 5.25
CA VAL A 67 -1.23 -18.24 5.67
C VAL A 67 -0.86 -16.87 5.11
N SER A 68 -1.01 -16.67 3.80
CA SER A 68 -0.73 -15.38 3.16
C SER A 68 -1.66 -14.27 3.65
N SER A 69 -2.91 -14.62 3.99
CA SER A 69 -3.87 -13.66 4.54
C SER A 69 -3.53 -13.23 5.97
N LEU A 70 -2.98 -14.12 6.80
CA LEU A 70 -2.52 -13.78 8.15
C LEU A 70 -1.31 -12.85 8.12
N PHE A 71 -0.32 -13.12 7.27
CA PHE A 71 0.78 -12.18 7.06
C PHE A 71 0.28 -10.83 6.50
N HIS A 72 -0.68 -10.85 5.58
CA HIS A 72 -1.28 -9.62 5.07
C HIS A 72 -2.00 -8.83 6.18
N LEU A 73 -2.75 -9.50 7.06
CA LEU A 73 -3.42 -8.86 8.20
C LEU A 73 -2.40 -8.17 9.12
N GLY A 74 -1.30 -8.85 9.45
CA GLY A 74 -0.21 -8.27 10.23
C GLY A 74 0.39 -7.03 9.56
N VAL A 75 0.63 -7.09 8.24
CA VAL A 75 1.11 -5.95 7.46
C VAL A 75 0.09 -4.80 7.46
N VAL A 76 -1.20 -5.05 7.26
CA VAL A 76 -2.24 -3.99 7.28
C VAL A 76 -2.30 -3.31 8.64
N TRP A 77 -2.33 -4.06 9.74
CA TRP A 77 -2.38 -3.48 11.08
C TRP A 77 -1.11 -2.72 11.43
N GLY A 78 0.05 -3.28 11.07
CA GLY A 78 1.33 -2.61 11.23
C GLY A 78 1.37 -1.29 10.47
N PHE A 79 1.07 -1.28 9.17
CA PHE A 79 1.03 -0.04 8.38
C PHE A 79 0.00 0.97 8.86
N THR A 80 -1.16 0.50 9.35
CA THR A 80 -2.17 1.39 9.96
C THR A 80 -1.61 2.10 11.17
N PHE A 81 -0.95 1.36 12.06
CA PHE A 81 -0.31 1.93 13.25
C PHE A 81 0.88 2.82 12.88
N TYR A 82 1.61 2.49 11.82
CA TYR A 82 2.74 3.28 11.33
C TYR A 82 2.36 4.67 10.84
N PHE A 83 1.09 4.94 10.48
CA PHE A 83 0.66 6.33 10.27
C PHE A 83 0.81 7.17 11.54
N LEU A 84 0.47 6.61 12.70
CA LEU A 84 0.69 7.26 14.00
C LEU A 84 2.18 7.35 14.32
N VAL A 85 2.93 6.25 14.14
CA VAL A 85 4.38 6.22 14.40
C VAL A 85 5.10 7.29 13.59
N ASN A 86 4.88 7.33 12.28
CA ASN A 86 5.51 8.31 11.39
C ASN A 86 5.12 9.75 11.74
N ALA A 87 3.87 9.99 12.14
CA ALA A 87 3.44 11.31 12.59
C ALA A 87 4.18 11.74 13.87
N LEU A 88 4.29 10.85 14.85
CA LEU A 88 5.03 11.13 16.08
C LEU A 88 6.53 11.29 15.84
N ASP A 89 7.15 10.45 15.01
CA ASP A 89 8.59 10.52 14.67
C ASP A 89 8.95 11.84 13.96
N VAL A 90 8.05 12.37 13.13
CA VAL A 90 8.19 13.72 12.56
C VAL A 90 8.10 14.79 13.66
N LEU A 91 7.13 14.71 14.56
CA LEU A 91 6.98 15.69 15.65
C LEU A 91 8.17 15.65 16.61
N ILE A 92 8.68 14.47 16.96
CA ILE A 92 9.90 14.27 17.77
C ILE A 92 11.12 14.89 17.06
N GLY A 93 11.24 14.69 15.74
CA GLY A 93 12.33 15.26 14.96
C GLY A 93 12.29 16.79 14.86
N PHE A 94 11.09 17.38 14.80
CA PHE A 94 10.91 18.82 14.54
C PHE A 94 10.75 19.67 15.80
N ILE A 95 10.04 19.20 16.82
CA ILE A 95 9.63 19.98 17.99
C ILE A 95 10.54 19.67 19.19
N PRO A 96 11.32 20.66 19.68
CA PRO A 96 12.13 20.49 20.88
C PRO A 96 11.31 20.06 22.10
N GLY A 97 11.79 19.06 22.85
CA GLY A 97 11.13 18.56 24.06
C GLY A 97 9.85 17.75 23.81
N PHE A 98 9.48 17.48 22.56
CA PHE A 98 8.26 16.69 22.27
C PHE A 98 8.39 15.24 22.71
N GLY A 99 9.57 14.62 22.53
CA GLY A 99 9.84 13.27 23.04
C GLY A 99 9.64 13.17 24.55
N GLU A 100 10.22 14.11 25.32
CA GLU A 100 10.04 14.20 26.78
C GLU A 100 8.56 14.39 27.15
N SER A 101 7.83 15.21 26.40
CA SER A 101 6.39 15.42 26.59
C SER A 101 5.59 14.13 26.38
N LEU A 102 5.99 13.27 25.44
CA LEU A 102 5.39 11.94 25.25
C LEU A 102 5.73 11.01 26.41
N HIS A 103 6.98 11.01 26.91
CA HIS A 103 7.36 10.24 28.09
C HIS A 103 6.54 10.61 29.34
N ASN A 104 6.12 11.88 29.48
CA ASN A 104 5.24 12.32 30.57
C ASN A 104 3.83 11.67 30.53
N LEU A 105 3.43 11.04 29.42
CA LEU A 105 2.20 10.26 29.34
C LEU A 105 2.33 8.87 30.02
N GLY A 106 3.54 8.50 30.47
CA GLY A 106 3.83 7.27 31.19
C GLY A 106 3.40 6.03 30.42
N ILE A 107 2.56 5.21 31.06
CA ILE A 107 2.15 3.89 30.53
C ILE A 107 1.50 3.96 29.13
N ILE A 108 0.87 5.08 28.78
CA ILE A 108 0.27 5.25 27.45
C ILE A 108 1.36 5.24 26.38
N TYR A 109 2.44 5.98 26.62
CA TYR A 109 3.58 6.04 25.69
C TYR A 109 4.37 4.74 25.69
N ASP A 110 4.50 4.09 26.85
CA ASP A 110 5.14 2.77 26.96
C ASP A 110 4.41 1.70 26.14
N VAL A 111 3.06 1.66 26.20
CA VAL A 111 2.25 0.78 25.35
C VAL A 111 2.41 1.13 23.87
N TYR A 112 2.45 2.42 23.53
CA TYR A 112 2.72 2.86 22.16
C TYR A 112 4.08 2.34 21.64
N ARG A 113 5.15 2.49 22.42
CA ARG A 113 6.50 2.02 22.06
C ARG A 113 6.53 0.51 21.87
N LEU A 114 5.89 -0.23 22.77
CA LEU A 114 5.76 -1.69 22.66
C LEU A 114 5.00 -2.10 21.41
N MET A 115 3.89 -1.43 21.11
CA MET A 115 3.14 -1.69 19.87
C MET A 115 3.98 -1.36 18.63
N ALA A 116 4.71 -0.24 18.62
CA ALA A 116 5.56 0.15 17.51
C ALA A 116 6.67 -0.89 17.28
N ASP A 117 7.34 -1.33 18.34
CA ASP A 117 8.42 -2.32 18.30
C ASP A 117 7.92 -3.70 17.80
N VAL A 118 6.82 -4.22 18.37
CA VAL A 118 6.23 -5.51 17.96
C VAL A 118 5.73 -5.44 16.51
N LEU A 119 5.01 -4.38 16.14
CA LEU A 119 4.46 -4.24 14.79
C LEU A 119 5.54 -4.01 13.74
N SER A 120 6.69 -3.42 14.10
CA SER A 120 7.87 -3.35 13.23
C SER A 120 8.26 -4.75 12.75
N ILE A 121 8.41 -5.69 13.69
CA ILE A 121 8.80 -7.07 13.39
C ILE A 121 7.72 -7.79 12.59
N VAL A 122 6.44 -7.63 12.96
CA VAL A 122 5.33 -8.23 12.21
C VAL A 122 5.34 -7.80 10.73
N VAL A 123 5.57 -6.51 10.46
CA VAL A 123 5.65 -5.99 9.09
C VAL A 123 6.87 -6.52 8.36
N LEU A 124 8.06 -6.47 8.99
CA LEU A 124 9.30 -6.95 8.38
C LEU A 124 9.23 -8.43 8.02
N VAL A 125 8.79 -9.28 8.95
CA VAL A 125 8.59 -10.72 8.73
C VAL A 125 7.53 -10.96 7.65
N GLY A 126 6.42 -10.22 7.67
CA GLY A 126 5.37 -10.32 6.66
C GLY A 126 5.86 -9.99 5.24
N VAL A 127 6.66 -8.95 5.10
CA VAL A 127 7.23 -8.53 3.80
C VAL A 127 8.27 -9.54 3.32
N VAL A 128 9.15 -10.02 4.21
CA VAL A 128 10.08 -11.13 3.89
C VAL A 128 9.31 -12.36 3.41
N TYR A 129 8.23 -12.75 4.10
CA TYR A 129 7.37 -13.84 3.65
C TYR A 129 6.81 -13.59 2.24
N PHE A 130 6.33 -12.38 1.92
CA PHE A 130 5.80 -12.07 0.58
C PHE A 130 6.87 -12.07 -0.51
N ILE A 131 8.11 -11.67 -0.20
CA ILE A 131 9.26 -11.81 -1.10
C ILE A 131 9.51 -13.29 -1.35
N LEU A 132 9.68 -14.10 -0.29
CA LEU A 132 9.92 -15.54 -0.40
C LEU A 132 8.80 -16.24 -1.19
N ARG A 133 7.54 -15.88 -0.93
CA ARG A 133 6.38 -16.40 -1.67
C ARG A 133 6.43 -16.08 -3.16
N ARG A 134 6.93 -14.90 -3.54
CA ARG A 134 6.99 -14.48 -4.93
C ARG A 134 8.10 -15.16 -5.72
N PHE A 135 9.24 -15.43 -5.09
CA PHE A 135 10.44 -15.90 -5.81
C PHE A 135 10.78 -17.37 -5.56
N VAL A 136 10.59 -17.85 -4.33
CA VAL A 136 11.19 -19.11 -3.85
C VAL A 136 10.13 -20.18 -3.61
N LEU A 137 9.06 -19.86 -2.88
CA LEU A 137 8.13 -20.88 -2.38
C LEU A 137 7.32 -21.57 -3.51
N PRO A 138 6.91 -22.84 -3.33
CA PRO A 138 6.17 -23.60 -4.35
C PRO A 138 4.85 -22.96 -4.80
N ASN A 139 4.19 -22.25 -3.88
CA ASN A 139 2.95 -21.51 -4.13
C ASN A 139 3.15 -20.23 -4.96
N LYS A 140 4.35 -19.97 -5.50
CA LYS A 140 4.56 -18.91 -6.50
C LYS A 140 3.73 -19.13 -7.78
N LYS A 141 3.35 -20.38 -8.08
CA LYS A 141 2.49 -20.72 -9.23
C LYS A 141 1.14 -20.01 -9.17
N ASP A 142 0.63 -19.76 -7.97
CA ASP A 142 -0.58 -18.97 -7.71
C ASP A 142 -0.52 -17.53 -8.25
N LEU A 143 0.69 -17.05 -8.60
CA LEU A 143 0.97 -15.70 -9.11
C LEU A 143 1.31 -15.70 -10.61
N THR A 144 1.11 -16.83 -11.29
CA THR A 144 1.33 -16.96 -12.73
C THR A 144 0.01 -16.97 -13.51
N PHE A 145 0.11 -16.86 -14.83
CA PHE A 145 -1.01 -16.90 -15.76
C PHE A 145 -0.79 -18.04 -16.75
N HIS A 146 -1.87 -18.58 -17.33
CA HIS A 146 -1.75 -19.52 -18.44
C HIS A 146 -1.23 -18.81 -19.69
N GLU A 147 -0.58 -19.53 -20.60
CA GLU A 147 0.06 -18.95 -21.79
C GLU A 147 -0.94 -18.28 -22.75
N ASN A 148 -2.18 -18.78 -22.78
CA ASN A 148 -3.28 -18.26 -23.59
C ASN A 148 -3.98 -17.04 -22.97
N VAL A 149 -3.61 -16.59 -21.78
CA VAL A 149 -4.16 -15.38 -21.18
C VAL A 149 -3.48 -14.15 -21.78
N LEU A 150 -4.27 -13.22 -22.29
CA LEU A 150 -3.75 -11.95 -22.78
C LEU A 150 -3.17 -11.13 -21.64
N LEU A 151 -1.90 -10.74 -21.77
CA LEU A 151 -1.19 -9.91 -20.81
C LEU A 151 -0.54 -8.73 -21.52
N HIS A 152 -0.58 -7.58 -20.85
CA HIS A 152 0.11 -6.36 -21.27
C HIS A 152 1.62 -6.63 -21.49
N PRO A 153 2.26 -6.07 -22.53
CA PRO A 153 3.68 -6.33 -22.82
C PRO A 153 4.61 -6.11 -21.62
N ALA A 154 4.42 -5.01 -20.88
CA ALA A 154 5.19 -4.74 -19.66
C ALA A 154 5.06 -5.86 -18.61
N VAL A 155 3.86 -6.45 -18.46
CA VAL A 155 3.60 -7.54 -17.53
C VAL A 155 4.32 -8.81 -17.95
N LYS A 156 4.27 -9.15 -19.26
CA LYS A 156 5.04 -10.26 -19.84
C LYS A 156 6.55 -10.08 -19.60
N ASN A 157 7.03 -8.84 -19.65
CA ASN A 157 8.42 -8.47 -19.37
C ASN A 157 8.74 -8.29 -17.86
N GLY A 158 7.89 -8.81 -16.97
CA GLY A 158 8.18 -8.87 -15.53
C GLY A 158 7.92 -7.58 -14.74
N ALA A 159 7.16 -6.62 -15.27
CA ALA A 159 6.89 -5.35 -14.59
C ALA A 159 6.22 -5.53 -13.21
N ILE A 160 5.37 -6.55 -13.04
CA ILE A 160 4.75 -6.87 -11.73
C ILE A 160 5.83 -7.22 -10.71
N THR A 161 6.82 -8.01 -11.13
CA THR A 161 7.91 -8.47 -10.26
C THR A 161 8.82 -7.31 -9.89
N ARG A 162 9.16 -6.45 -10.86
CA ARG A 162 9.92 -5.21 -10.61
C ARG A 162 9.20 -4.30 -9.62
N ASP A 163 7.92 -4.02 -9.84
CA ASP A 163 7.08 -3.20 -8.94
C ASP A 163 6.99 -3.85 -7.54
N SER A 164 6.87 -5.17 -7.47
CA SER A 164 6.89 -5.90 -6.20
C SER A 164 8.19 -5.74 -5.43
N LEU A 165 9.34 -5.77 -6.11
CA LEU A 165 10.65 -5.58 -5.48
C LEU A 165 10.84 -4.13 -5.03
N ILE A 166 10.48 -3.16 -5.86
CA ILE A 166 10.57 -1.73 -5.51
C ILE A 166 9.75 -1.45 -4.24
N VAL A 167 8.50 -1.90 -4.20
CA VAL A 167 7.62 -1.76 -3.02
C VAL A 167 8.19 -2.50 -1.81
N ALA A 168 8.65 -3.75 -1.98
CA ALA A 168 9.16 -4.52 -0.85
C ALA A 168 10.45 -3.93 -0.28
N SER A 169 11.37 -3.47 -1.13
CA SER A 169 12.58 -2.78 -0.72
C SER A 169 12.27 -1.48 0.00
N PHE A 170 11.31 -0.68 -0.50
CA PHE A 170 10.86 0.52 0.18
C PHE A 170 10.35 0.21 1.59
N ILE A 171 9.49 -0.80 1.75
CA ILE A 171 8.95 -1.17 3.06
C ILE A 171 10.06 -1.64 4.00
N LEU A 172 10.96 -2.51 3.53
CA LEU A 172 12.07 -3.01 4.34
C LEU A 172 13.01 -1.89 4.79
N LEU A 173 13.33 -0.94 3.90
CA LEU A 173 14.14 0.22 4.24
C LEU A 173 13.40 1.15 5.21
N HIS A 174 12.14 1.47 4.93
CA HIS A 174 11.35 2.38 5.77
C HIS A 174 11.19 1.84 7.20
N VAL A 175 10.58 0.66 7.33
CA VAL A 175 10.25 0.04 8.61
C VAL A 175 11.52 -0.45 9.32
N GLY A 176 12.45 -1.03 8.55
CA GLY A 176 13.71 -1.53 9.07
C GLY A 176 14.62 -0.42 9.58
N SER A 177 14.75 0.69 8.86
CA SER A 177 15.52 1.83 9.34
C SER A 177 14.87 2.46 10.57
N ARG A 178 13.54 2.64 10.61
CA ARG A 178 12.87 3.11 11.84
C ARG A 178 13.20 2.21 13.03
N PHE A 179 13.07 0.90 12.86
CA PHE A 179 13.37 -0.09 13.90
C PHE A 179 14.85 -0.08 14.36
N LEU A 180 15.79 0.03 13.42
CA LEU A 180 17.21 0.16 13.74
C LEU A 180 17.53 1.50 14.43
N GLY A 181 16.82 2.58 14.06
CA GLY A 181 16.92 3.88 14.72
C GLY A 181 16.47 3.85 16.19
N GLU A 182 15.42 3.08 16.53
CA GLU A 182 15.07 2.85 17.93
C GLU A 182 16.12 1.99 18.64
N SER A 183 16.69 1.00 17.95
CA SER A 183 17.75 0.14 18.51
C SER A 183 19.01 0.93 18.86
N THR A 184 19.33 2.00 18.10
CA THR A 184 20.43 2.91 18.45
C THR A 184 20.14 3.76 19.69
N LEU A 185 18.88 4.14 19.93
CA LEU A 185 18.49 4.86 21.16
C LEU A 185 18.62 3.95 22.39
N VAL A 186 18.13 2.71 22.30
CA VAL A 186 18.31 1.71 23.38
C VAL A 186 19.79 1.45 23.66
N ALA A 187 20.63 1.36 22.60
CA ALA A 187 22.07 1.22 22.77
C ALA A 187 22.70 2.43 23.48
N GLN A 188 22.20 3.64 23.22
CA GLN A 188 22.66 4.88 23.85
C GLN A 188 22.29 4.96 25.33
N GLU A 189 21.10 4.47 25.70
CA GLU A 189 20.66 4.34 27.10
C GLU A 189 21.47 3.27 27.87
N GLY A 190 22.05 2.30 27.16
CA GLY A 190 22.96 1.30 27.71
C GLY A 190 22.28 0.20 28.54
N THR A 191 20.94 0.19 28.59
CA THR A 191 20.14 -0.82 29.29
C THR A 191 18.98 -1.26 28.41
N ALA A 192 18.57 -2.52 28.52
CA ALA A 192 17.45 -3.04 27.73
C ALA A 192 16.12 -2.39 28.16
N ASP A 193 15.29 -2.04 27.19
CA ASP A 193 13.96 -1.46 27.40
C ASP A 193 12.88 -2.55 27.29
N LEU A 194 12.13 -2.75 28.37
CA LEU A 194 11.03 -3.72 28.44
C LEU A 194 9.88 -3.42 27.48
N PHE A 195 9.70 -2.15 27.11
CA PHE A 195 8.70 -1.70 26.14
C PHE A 195 9.24 -1.61 24.72
N MET A 196 10.51 -1.94 24.49
CA MET A 196 11.07 -2.12 23.14
C MET A 196 11.91 -3.41 23.10
N PRO A 197 11.30 -4.59 23.35
CA PRO A 197 12.02 -5.83 23.50
C PRO A 197 12.82 -6.23 22.25
N PHE A 198 12.29 -6.02 21.05
CA PHE A 198 13.00 -6.39 19.82
C PHE A 198 14.12 -5.41 19.48
N ALA A 199 13.90 -4.11 19.65
CA ALA A 199 14.98 -3.13 19.53
C ALA A 199 16.09 -3.41 20.55
N SER A 200 15.73 -3.80 21.78
CA SER A 200 16.70 -4.20 22.82
C SER A 200 17.50 -5.45 22.46
N LEU A 201 16.91 -6.40 21.75
CA LEU A 201 17.63 -7.58 21.25
C LEU A 201 18.64 -7.23 20.15
N VAL A 202 18.40 -6.17 19.39
CA VAL A 202 19.23 -5.73 18.25
C VAL A 202 20.24 -4.65 18.65
N ALA A 203 19.97 -3.88 19.70
CA ALA A 203 20.84 -2.83 20.24
C ALA A 203 22.32 -3.24 20.43
N PRO A 204 22.66 -4.48 20.85
CA PRO A 204 24.06 -4.90 20.99
C PRO A 204 24.89 -4.84 19.70
N ILE A 205 24.26 -4.88 18.52
CA ILE A 205 24.97 -4.71 17.23
C ILE A 205 25.61 -3.32 17.12
N PHE A 206 25.06 -2.33 17.83
CA PHE A 206 25.59 -0.97 17.89
C PHE A 206 26.53 -0.74 19.09
N SER A 207 26.85 -1.79 19.86
CA SER A 207 27.82 -1.68 20.96
C SER A 207 29.21 -1.24 20.45
N GLY A 208 29.89 -0.41 21.24
CA GLY A 208 31.21 0.13 20.89
C GLY A 208 31.21 1.39 20.03
N ASN A 209 30.05 1.88 19.57
CA ASN A 209 29.94 3.21 18.98
C ASN A 209 30.06 4.29 20.07
N SER A 210 30.62 5.45 19.72
CA SER A 210 30.58 6.63 20.59
C SER A 210 29.14 7.18 20.68
N PRO A 211 28.81 7.97 21.72
CA PRO A 211 27.51 8.65 21.80
C PRO A 211 27.18 9.45 20.53
N ASP A 212 28.14 10.23 20.01
CA ASP A 212 27.98 10.99 18.76
C ASP A 212 27.76 10.07 17.54
N GLY A 213 28.39 8.89 17.54
CA GLY A 213 28.21 7.88 16.49
C GLY A 213 26.81 7.27 16.50
N LEU A 214 26.25 7.00 17.69
CA LEU A 214 24.88 6.51 17.85
C LEU A 214 23.86 7.58 17.43
N GLU A 215 24.09 8.85 17.79
CA GLU A 215 23.24 9.95 17.36
C GLU A 215 23.25 10.11 15.83
N LEU A 216 24.43 10.04 15.20
CA LEU A 216 24.56 10.09 13.74
C LEU A 216 23.82 8.92 13.07
N LEU A 217 23.95 7.70 13.58
CA LEU A 217 23.24 6.53 13.06
C LEU A 217 21.73 6.68 13.23
N HIS A 218 21.27 7.17 14.38
CA HIS A 218 19.86 7.44 14.63
C HIS A 218 19.30 8.42 13.60
N HIS A 219 20.01 9.53 13.32
CA HIS A 219 19.62 10.50 12.30
C HIS A 219 19.61 9.90 10.89
N ALA A 220 20.63 9.11 10.54
CA ALA A 220 20.69 8.43 9.24
C ALA A 220 19.50 7.48 9.06
N PHE A 221 19.17 6.69 10.09
CA PHE A 221 18.02 5.80 10.08
C PHE A 221 16.69 6.54 10.02
N TRP A 222 16.55 7.65 10.74
CA TRP A 222 15.39 8.53 10.67
C TRP A 222 15.19 9.06 9.24
N TRP A 223 16.27 9.47 8.57
CA TRP A 223 16.23 9.94 7.18
C TRP A 223 15.87 8.85 6.18
N ILE A 224 16.44 7.66 6.30
CA ILE A 224 16.08 6.54 5.44
C ILE A 224 14.61 6.17 5.67
N ALA A 225 14.14 6.19 6.92
CA ALA A 225 12.76 5.90 7.27
C ALA A 225 11.79 6.93 6.69
N LEU A 226 11.88 8.19 7.11
CA LEU A 226 10.87 9.22 6.78
C LEU A 226 11.18 9.95 5.47
N GLY A 227 12.44 10.24 5.19
CA GLY A 227 12.85 10.77 3.88
C GLY A 227 12.57 9.77 2.76
N GLY A 228 12.72 8.46 3.05
CA GLY A 228 12.31 7.38 2.14
C GLY A 228 10.82 7.42 1.79
N ILE A 229 9.93 7.74 2.74
CA ILE A 229 8.49 7.91 2.45
C ILE A 229 8.28 9.06 1.46
N LEU A 230 8.93 10.21 1.67
CA LEU A 230 8.78 11.38 0.81
C LEU A 230 9.27 11.08 -0.62
N LEU A 231 10.38 10.37 -0.77
CA LEU A 231 10.89 9.97 -2.08
C LEU A 231 9.98 8.94 -2.77
N PHE A 232 9.38 8.04 -2.00
CA PHE A 232 8.50 7.01 -2.53
C PHE A 232 7.07 7.50 -2.80
N SER A 233 6.64 8.61 -2.19
CA SER A 233 5.24 9.00 -2.22
C SER A 233 4.67 9.29 -3.62
N PRO A 234 5.40 9.92 -4.57
CA PRO A 234 4.92 10.08 -5.94
C PRO A 234 4.75 8.72 -6.66
N TYR A 235 5.58 7.74 -6.29
CA TYR A 235 5.50 6.39 -6.85
C TYR A 235 4.26 5.62 -6.39
N PHE A 236 3.62 6.01 -5.27
CA PHE A 236 2.37 5.37 -4.82
C PHE A 236 1.31 5.42 -5.93
N ALA A 237 1.08 6.59 -6.54
CA ALA A 237 0.04 6.76 -7.54
C ALA A 237 0.26 5.89 -8.81
N GLN A 238 1.51 5.60 -9.16
CA GLN A 238 1.85 4.86 -10.38
C GLN A 238 2.17 3.37 -10.15
N SER A 239 2.06 2.90 -8.90
CA SER A 239 2.41 1.53 -8.50
C SER A 239 1.19 0.77 -8.02
N LYS A 240 1.35 -0.55 -7.87
CA LYS A 240 0.33 -1.39 -7.21
C LYS A 240 0.07 -0.98 -5.76
N HIS A 241 1.00 -0.27 -5.11
CA HIS A 241 0.87 0.11 -3.70
C HIS A 241 -0.18 1.20 -3.47
N ALA A 242 -0.66 1.87 -4.54
CA ALA A 242 -1.90 2.67 -4.51
C ALA A 242 -3.06 1.94 -3.82
N HIS A 243 -3.10 0.60 -3.88
CA HIS A 243 -4.04 -0.25 -3.16
C HIS A 243 -4.26 0.15 -1.69
N LEU A 244 -3.21 0.60 -0.99
CA LEU A 244 -3.28 1.00 0.41
C LEU A 244 -4.40 2.04 0.63
N PHE A 245 -4.53 2.99 -0.28
CA PHE A 245 -5.57 4.03 -0.24
C PHE A 245 -6.81 3.63 -1.04
N MET A 246 -6.59 3.02 -2.21
CA MET A 246 -7.67 2.77 -3.17
C MET A 246 -8.59 1.63 -2.75
N ALA A 247 -8.10 0.60 -2.04
CA ALA A 247 -8.96 -0.51 -1.59
C ALA A 247 -10.06 -0.09 -0.61
N PRO A 248 -9.80 0.63 0.50
CA PRO A 248 -10.86 1.08 1.39
C PRO A 248 -11.84 2.05 0.70
N LEU A 249 -11.34 2.96 -0.15
CA LEU A 249 -12.19 3.87 -0.93
C LEU A 249 -13.05 3.13 -1.98
N ASN A 250 -12.53 2.06 -2.56
CA ASN A 250 -13.30 1.20 -3.46
C ASN A 250 -14.45 0.52 -2.72
N PHE A 251 -14.22 -0.02 -1.52
CA PHE A 251 -15.30 -0.57 -0.68
C PHE A 251 -16.38 0.46 -0.34
N LEU A 252 -15.99 1.72 -0.12
CA LEU A 252 -16.92 2.82 0.13
C LEU A 252 -17.82 3.11 -1.09
N THR A 253 -17.29 2.99 -2.30
CA THR A 253 -17.93 3.45 -3.54
C THR A 253 -18.65 2.36 -4.36
N LYS A 254 -18.69 1.11 -3.87
CA LYS A 254 -19.27 -0.02 -4.60
C LYS A 254 -20.75 0.17 -4.96
N PRO A 255 -21.19 -0.26 -6.15
CA PRO A 255 -22.62 -0.31 -6.47
C PRO A 255 -23.36 -1.27 -5.53
N HIS A 256 -24.66 -1.04 -5.34
CA HIS A 256 -25.52 -2.08 -4.80
C HIS A 256 -25.70 -3.16 -5.88
N ARG A 257 -25.54 -4.42 -5.49
CA ARG A 257 -25.79 -5.56 -6.36
C ARG A 257 -26.57 -6.63 -5.61
N THR A 258 -27.53 -7.26 -6.27
CA THR A 258 -28.27 -8.43 -5.78
C THR A 258 -27.37 -9.67 -5.74
N SER A 259 -26.38 -9.75 -6.64
CA SER A 259 -25.38 -10.82 -6.68
C SER A 259 -24.01 -10.33 -7.16
N LEU A 260 -22.93 -11.07 -6.87
CA LEU A 260 -21.56 -10.66 -7.23
C LEU A 260 -21.32 -10.58 -8.75
N GLY A 261 -22.07 -11.36 -9.54
CA GLY A 261 -21.97 -11.44 -11.00
C GLY A 261 -23.13 -10.77 -11.74
N GLU A 262 -23.92 -9.94 -11.04
CA GLU A 262 -24.99 -9.17 -11.67
C GLU A 262 -24.42 -8.27 -12.76
N MET A 263 -24.99 -8.39 -13.96
CA MET A 263 -24.73 -7.50 -15.09
C MET A 263 -25.89 -6.54 -15.24
N ASP A 264 -25.61 -5.32 -15.70
CA ASP A 264 -26.67 -4.37 -16.05
C ASP A 264 -27.46 -4.94 -17.24
N ALA A 265 -28.79 -4.79 -17.18
CA ALA A 265 -29.66 -5.23 -18.26
C ALA A 265 -29.45 -4.35 -19.49
N LEU A 266 -29.29 -4.98 -20.66
CA LEU A 266 -29.30 -4.29 -21.94
C LEU A 266 -30.74 -4.19 -22.42
N ASP A 267 -31.20 -2.97 -22.70
CA ASP A 267 -32.47 -2.72 -23.38
C ASP A 267 -32.21 -2.75 -24.88
N PHE A 268 -32.65 -3.83 -25.54
CA PHE A 268 -32.46 -3.99 -26.99
C PHE A 268 -33.45 -3.16 -27.81
N GLU A 269 -34.49 -2.59 -27.18
CA GLU A 269 -35.47 -1.71 -27.85
C GLU A 269 -35.04 -0.22 -27.78
N ASP A 270 -34.00 0.11 -27.01
CA ASP A 270 -33.44 1.46 -26.99
C ASP A 270 -32.59 1.71 -28.23
N GLU A 271 -33.19 2.32 -29.24
CA GLU A 271 -32.55 2.71 -30.50
C GLU A 271 -31.35 3.66 -30.32
N LYS A 272 -31.12 4.21 -29.12
CA LYS A 272 -29.93 5.03 -28.80
C LYS A 272 -28.69 4.19 -28.50
N VAL A 273 -28.83 2.88 -28.31
CA VAL A 273 -27.70 1.99 -28.01
C VAL A 273 -27.01 1.58 -29.31
N GLU A 274 -25.96 2.31 -29.67
CA GLU A 274 -25.17 2.06 -30.88
C GLU A 274 -23.99 1.09 -30.67
N GLN A 275 -23.67 0.76 -29.42
CA GLN A 275 -22.58 -0.14 -29.05
C GLN A 275 -23.02 -1.14 -27.97
N PHE A 276 -22.73 -2.43 -28.20
CA PHE A 276 -22.89 -3.47 -27.21
C PHE A 276 -21.54 -3.79 -26.56
N GLY A 277 -21.46 -3.66 -25.24
CA GLY A 277 -20.24 -3.90 -24.48
C GLY A 277 -19.26 -2.72 -24.50
N VAL A 278 -17.98 -3.03 -24.25
CA VAL A 278 -16.94 -2.03 -23.95
C VAL A 278 -15.83 -2.15 -24.99
N LYS A 279 -15.48 -1.04 -25.63
CA LYS A 279 -14.36 -0.95 -26.58
C LYS A 279 -13.22 -0.11 -26.03
N LEU A 280 -13.53 1.02 -25.39
CA LEU A 280 -12.59 2.00 -24.86
C LEU A 280 -12.60 2.02 -23.33
N MET A 281 -11.57 2.61 -22.73
CA MET A 281 -11.50 2.76 -21.27
C MET A 281 -12.63 3.65 -20.74
N SER A 282 -13.00 4.70 -21.49
CA SER A 282 -14.11 5.60 -21.18
C SER A 282 -15.48 4.92 -21.20
N ASP A 283 -15.61 3.78 -21.88
CA ASP A 283 -16.86 3.01 -21.94
C ASP A 283 -17.10 2.23 -20.64
N LEU A 284 -16.07 2.03 -19.82
CA LEU A 284 -16.20 1.33 -18.54
C LEU A 284 -16.91 2.20 -17.51
N PRO A 285 -17.73 1.61 -16.63
CA PRO A 285 -18.20 2.30 -15.44
C PRO A 285 -17.03 2.81 -14.59
N LYS A 286 -17.17 3.99 -13.95
CA LYS A 286 -16.13 4.55 -13.06
C LYS A 286 -15.64 3.54 -12.01
N THR A 287 -16.53 2.71 -11.49
CA THR A 287 -16.23 1.66 -10.52
C THR A 287 -15.27 0.60 -11.07
N HIS A 288 -15.37 0.26 -12.36
CA HIS A 288 -14.50 -0.73 -13.01
C HIS A 288 -13.12 -0.16 -13.31
N ILE A 289 -13.00 1.14 -13.56
CA ILE A 289 -11.69 1.83 -13.65
C ILE A 289 -11.05 1.90 -12.26
N PHE A 290 -11.85 2.21 -11.23
CA PHE A 290 -11.41 2.22 -9.83
C PHE A 290 -10.86 0.85 -9.42
N ASP A 291 -11.53 -0.26 -9.76
CA ASP A 291 -11.08 -1.62 -9.42
C ASP A 291 -9.64 -1.90 -9.85
N ALA A 292 -9.20 -1.36 -11.00
CA ALA A 292 -7.83 -1.50 -11.48
C ALA A 292 -6.82 -0.83 -10.53
N MET A 293 -7.19 0.33 -9.95
CA MET A 293 -6.40 1.08 -8.97
C MET A 293 -6.44 0.48 -7.57
N ALA A 294 -7.52 -0.23 -7.24
CA ALA A 294 -7.63 -1.01 -6.02
C ALA A 294 -7.01 -2.41 -6.14
N CYS A 295 -6.65 -2.88 -7.34
CA CYS A 295 -6.05 -4.21 -7.50
C CYS A 295 -4.59 -4.24 -7.01
N ILE A 296 -4.27 -5.15 -6.08
CA ILE A 296 -2.90 -5.43 -5.59
C ILE A 296 -2.24 -6.63 -6.28
N GLN A 297 -2.90 -7.19 -7.31
CA GLN A 297 -2.34 -8.27 -8.13
C GLN A 297 -2.08 -9.56 -7.32
N CYS A 298 -3.04 -9.91 -6.46
CA CYS A 298 -2.96 -11.09 -5.58
C CYS A 298 -3.43 -12.39 -6.24
N ASN A 299 -4.06 -12.33 -7.43
CA ASN A 299 -4.61 -13.45 -8.20
C ASN A 299 -5.72 -14.27 -7.50
N ARG A 300 -6.28 -13.81 -6.38
CA ARG A 300 -7.39 -14.53 -5.72
C ARG A 300 -8.66 -14.63 -6.56
N CYS A 301 -8.92 -13.63 -7.41
CA CYS A 301 -10.08 -13.63 -8.30
C CYS A 301 -9.97 -14.67 -9.42
N GLN A 302 -8.77 -14.95 -9.92
CA GLN A 302 -8.58 -15.98 -10.96
C GLN A 302 -8.66 -17.40 -10.38
N ASP A 303 -8.22 -17.63 -9.14
CA ASP A 303 -8.28 -18.96 -8.49
C ASP A 303 -9.68 -19.56 -8.46
N VAL A 304 -10.70 -18.70 -8.37
CA VAL A 304 -12.11 -19.10 -8.24
C VAL A 304 -12.90 -18.93 -9.54
N CYS A 305 -12.26 -18.47 -10.61
CA CYS A 305 -12.92 -18.20 -11.88
C CYS A 305 -13.08 -19.52 -12.66
N PRO A 306 -14.31 -19.99 -12.96
CA PRO A 306 -14.52 -21.26 -13.67
C PRO A 306 -13.88 -21.29 -15.07
N ALA A 307 -13.85 -20.15 -15.76
CA ALA A 307 -13.21 -20.05 -17.07
C ALA A 307 -11.69 -20.24 -16.95
N TYR A 308 -11.06 -19.56 -16.00
CA TYR A 308 -9.63 -19.67 -15.78
C TYR A 308 -9.22 -21.08 -15.33
N THR A 309 -9.93 -21.66 -14.35
CA THR A 309 -9.59 -22.97 -13.79
C THR A 309 -9.79 -24.12 -14.76
N THR A 310 -10.59 -23.94 -15.82
CA THR A 310 -10.77 -24.91 -16.92
C THR A 310 -9.82 -24.68 -18.10
N GLY A 311 -8.82 -23.79 -17.94
CA GLY A 311 -7.77 -23.56 -18.94
C GLY A 311 -8.15 -22.56 -20.05
N LYS A 312 -9.27 -21.84 -19.92
CA LYS A 312 -9.66 -20.82 -20.90
C LYS A 312 -8.87 -19.52 -20.71
N GLU A 313 -8.96 -18.65 -21.71
CA GLU A 313 -8.16 -17.42 -21.83
C GLU A 313 -8.56 -16.32 -20.83
N LEU A 314 -9.75 -16.41 -20.23
CA LEU A 314 -10.25 -15.38 -19.33
C LEU A 314 -9.64 -15.50 -17.93
N SER A 315 -8.89 -14.48 -17.51
CA SER A 315 -8.49 -14.26 -16.11
C SER A 315 -8.98 -12.90 -15.62
N PRO A 316 -9.84 -12.84 -14.59
CA PRO A 316 -10.24 -11.55 -14.00
C PRO A 316 -9.07 -10.80 -13.38
N SER A 317 -8.01 -11.50 -12.93
CA SER A 317 -6.80 -10.83 -12.43
C SER A 317 -6.05 -10.14 -13.57
N ALA A 318 -5.87 -10.84 -14.69
CA ALA A 318 -5.21 -10.30 -15.87
C ALA A 318 -5.97 -9.08 -16.42
N LEU A 319 -7.31 -9.09 -16.38
CA LEU A 319 -8.13 -7.95 -16.81
C LEU A 319 -7.82 -6.69 -15.99
N GLU A 320 -7.84 -6.77 -14.65
CA GLU A 320 -7.52 -5.63 -13.78
C GLU A 320 -6.07 -5.15 -13.94
N ILE A 321 -5.14 -6.09 -14.07
CA ILE A 321 -3.72 -5.80 -14.29
C ILE A 321 -3.52 -5.08 -15.63
N ASN A 322 -4.08 -5.61 -16.71
CA ASN A 322 -3.94 -5.02 -18.04
C ASN A 322 -4.53 -3.62 -18.10
N LYS A 323 -5.72 -3.40 -17.50
CA LYS A 323 -6.30 -2.05 -17.36
C LYS A 323 -5.34 -1.10 -16.65
N ARG A 324 -4.77 -1.51 -15.52
CA ARG A 324 -3.81 -0.67 -14.77
C ARG A 324 -2.59 -0.31 -15.61
N TYR A 325 -1.99 -1.26 -16.32
CA TYR A 325 -0.81 -0.98 -17.13
C TYR A 325 -1.13 -0.13 -18.37
N LEU A 326 -2.30 -0.34 -19.00
CA LEU A 326 -2.75 0.53 -20.08
C LEU A 326 -2.98 1.97 -19.58
N ILE A 327 -3.62 2.13 -18.43
CA ILE A 327 -3.79 3.45 -17.79
C ILE A 327 -2.43 4.07 -17.47
N LYS A 328 -1.47 3.28 -16.99
CA LYS A 328 -0.14 3.77 -16.67
C LYS A 328 0.61 4.30 -17.91
N ASP A 329 0.49 3.61 -19.04
CA ASP A 329 1.17 4.00 -20.28
C ASP A 329 0.57 5.29 -20.89
N HIS A 330 -0.73 5.52 -20.68
CA HIS A 330 -1.48 6.65 -21.25
C HIS A 330 -2.08 7.58 -20.18
N GLN A 331 -1.49 7.66 -19.00
CA GLN A 331 -2.12 8.28 -17.83
C GLN A 331 -2.45 9.77 -18.07
N ALA A 332 -1.48 10.53 -18.57
CA ALA A 332 -1.65 11.94 -18.88
C ALA A 332 -2.69 12.15 -20.01
N GLU A 333 -2.74 11.22 -20.97
CA GLU A 333 -3.64 11.28 -22.11
C GLU A 333 -5.10 11.07 -21.68
N TYR A 334 -5.34 10.02 -20.90
CA TYR A 334 -6.64 9.76 -20.29
C TYR A 334 -7.06 10.88 -19.32
N ALA A 335 -6.12 11.43 -18.55
CA ALA A 335 -6.39 12.56 -17.66
C ALA A 335 -6.80 13.81 -18.46
N ALA A 336 -6.18 14.08 -19.61
CA ALA A 336 -6.56 15.14 -20.55
C ALA A 336 -7.89 14.86 -21.30
N GLY A 337 -8.37 13.62 -21.30
CA GLY A 337 -9.65 13.23 -21.91
C GLY A 337 -9.54 12.66 -23.31
N MET A 338 -8.34 12.23 -23.71
CA MET A 338 -8.19 11.31 -24.85
C MET A 338 -8.77 9.94 -24.45
N GLN A 339 -9.41 9.26 -25.42
CA GLN A 339 -10.19 8.02 -25.16
C GLN A 339 -9.41 6.75 -25.42
#